data_AF-A0A0M3KD41-F1
#
_entry.id   AF-A0A0M3KD41-F1
#
_cell.length_a   1.000
_cell.length_b   1.000
_cell.length_c   1.000
_cell.angle_alpha   90.00
_cell.angle_beta   90.00
_cell.angle_gamma   90.00
#
_symmetry.space_group_name_H-M   'P 1'
#
loop_
_entity.id
_entity.type
_entity.pdbx_description
1 polymer ?
#
loop_
_entity_poly.entity_id
_entity_poly.type
_entity_poly.pdbx_seq_one_letter_code
_entity_poly.pdbx_strand_id
1 'polypeptide(L)'
;MSSALITEVDTPQAELLQICRRVVRSEMSPDAAFALIKNMKKTNPSTSSLLEDVLWLIDMEMAIEKKNDDSTKKFNELLSLISNEIVPEDVLKFELDALGANDTTFNLLREESEGYAKLITELLDSNNECVPSTLIRLHRLIGQFNLDPNRVLDIILECFESSTNRRQFFISLLNDFKTNTDDLCSILGFKFTFYQQNGDTPPSLYELAAILCSERVIDLISLCSFVRIKQFCCARLYCGGVLVATFRISAAA
;
A
#
# COMPACT_ATOMS: atom_id res chain seq x y z
N MET A 1 12.98 -23.46 40.71
CA MET A 1 12.97 -22.28 41.61
C MET A 1 13.67 -21.15 40.88
N SER A 2 12.91 -20.07 40.59
CA SER A 2 13.33 -18.69 40.27
C SER A 2 14.34 -18.45 39.13
N SER A 3 14.18 -17.45 38.25
CA SER A 3 13.49 -16.16 38.39
C SER A 3 13.21 -15.52 37.03
N ALA A 4 12.02 -14.92 36.93
CA ALA A 4 11.76 -13.60 36.34
C ALA A 4 12.16 -13.37 34.87
N LEU A 5 11.20 -13.60 33.97
CA LEU A 5 11.06 -12.80 32.76
C LEU A 5 9.83 -11.90 32.96
N ILE A 6 10.13 -10.75 33.56
CA ILE A 6 9.64 -9.42 33.18
C ILE A 6 8.15 -9.37 32.82
N THR A 7 7.40 -8.81 33.76
CA THR A 7 6.08 -8.17 33.61
C THR A 7 5.96 -7.41 32.29
N GLU A 8 5.32 -8.01 31.28
CA GLU A 8 4.80 -7.26 30.14
C GLU A 8 3.54 -6.52 30.61
N VAL A 9 3.65 -5.20 30.55
CA VAL A 9 2.63 -4.19 30.81
C VAL A 9 1.21 -4.68 30.47
N ASP A 10 0.37 -4.88 31.50
CA ASP A 10 -1.09 -5.08 31.43
C ASP A 10 -1.75 -3.82 30.87
N THR A 11 -1.60 -3.61 29.55
CA THR A 11 -2.36 -2.61 28.82
C THR A 11 -3.57 -3.28 28.18
N PRO A 12 -4.75 -2.64 28.20
CA PRO A 12 -5.94 -3.16 27.54
C PRO A 12 -5.71 -3.42 26.04
N GLN A 13 -4.78 -2.69 25.40
CA GLN A 13 -4.37 -2.91 24.02
C GLN A 13 -3.64 -4.24 23.80
N ALA A 14 -2.73 -4.63 24.72
CA ALA A 14 -2.02 -5.91 24.62
C ALA A 14 -2.99 -7.09 24.78
N GLU A 15 -3.96 -6.98 25.69
CA GLU A 15 -5.00 -7.99 25.87
C GLU A 15 -5.88 -8.14 24.62
N LEU A 16 -6.34 -7.01 24.04
CA LEU A 16 -7.08 -6.99 22.77
C LEU A 16 -6.31 -7.64 21.64
N LEU A 17 -5.01 -7.33 21.52
CA LEU A 17 -4.12 -7.89 20.50
C LEU A 17 -3.99 -9.41 20.63
N GLN A 18 -3.79 -9.91 21.86
CA GLN A 18 -3.71 -11.35 22.12
C GLN A 18 -5.02 -12.06 21.78
N ILE A 19 -6.17 -11.47 22.11
CA ILE A 19 -7.48 -12.02 21.76
C ILE A 19 -7.62 -12.15 20.24
N CYS A 20 -7.30 -11.11 19.48
CA CYS A 20 -7.42 -11.13 18.02
C CYS A 20 -6.44 -12.11 17.37
N ARG A 21 -5.17 -12.16 17.81
CA ARG A 21 -4.18 -13.14 17.31
C ARG A 21 -4.63 -14.58 17.51
N ARG A 22 -5.24 -14.90 18.66
CA ARG A 22 -5.75 -16.24 18.95
C ARG A 22 -6.88 -16.66 18.01
N VAL A 23 -7.71 -15.73 17.52
CA VAL A 23 -8.72 -16.02 16.50
C VAL A 23 -8.07 -16.37 15.16
N VAL A 24 -7.11 -15.55 14.72
CA VAL A 24 -6.38 -15.75 13.45
C VAL A 24 -5.59 -17.06 13.46
N ARG A 25 -5.00 -17.42 14.60
CA ARG A 25 -4.29 -18.69 14.83
C ARG A 25 -5.21 -19.89 15.07
N SER A 26 -6.53 -19.70 15.03
CA SER A 26 -7.54 -20.75 15.28
C SER A 26 -7.49 -21.38 16.67
N GLU A 27 -6.96 -20.67 17.66
CA GLU A 27 -6.92 -21.08 19.07
C GLU A 27 -8.21 -20.69 19.82
N MET A 28 -9.04 -19.86 19.21
CA MET A 28 -10.29 -19.33 19.78
C MET A 28 -11.32 -19.05 18.69
N SER A 29 -12.62 -19.24 18.98
CA SER A 29 -13.69 -18.88 18.06
C SER A 29 -13.96 -17.38 18.04
N PRO A 30 -14.45 -16.83 16.91
CA PRO A 30 -14.84 -15.42 16.81
C PRO A 30 -15.87 -15.01 17.87
N ASP A 31 -16.88 -15.84 18.16
CA ASP A 31 -17.88 -15.56 19.20
C ASP A 31 -17.27 -15.43 20.60
N ALA A 32 -16.32 -16.30 20.94
CA ALA A 32 -15.65 -16.28 22.24
C ALA A 32 -14.80 -15.01 22.39
N ALA A 33 -14.09 -14.62 21.32
CA ALA A 33 -13.36 -13.37 21.29
C ALA A 33 -14.28 -12.16 21.42
N PHE A 34 -15.39 -12.13 20.67
CA PHE A 34 -16.38 -11.06 20.75
C PHE A 34 -16.94 -10.89 22.18
N ALA A 35 -17.27 -11.99 22.86
CA ALA A 35 -17.75 -11.94 24.24
C ALA A 35 -16.72 -11.31 25.21
N LEU A 36 -15.43 -11.63 25.04
CA LEU A 36 -14.34 -11.03 25.83
C LEU A 36 -14.20 -9.54 25.55
N ILE A 37 -14.17 -9.14 24.28
CA ILE A 37 -14.04 -7.73 23.88
C ILE A 37 -15.26 -6.93 24.36
N LYS A 38 -16.47 -7.50 24.28
CA LYS A 38 -17.70 -6.86 24.78
C LYS A 38 -17.67 -6.67 26.30
N ASN A 39 -17.07 -7.60 27.05
CA ASN A 39 -16.88 -7.43 28.49
C ASN A 39 -15.81 -6.38 28.80
N MET A 40 -14.72 -6.32 28.03
CA MET A 40 -13.72 -5.27 28.15
C MET A 40 -14.28 -3.88 27.85
N LYS A 41 -15.14 -3.74 26.83
CA LYS A 41 -15.82 -2.46 26.54
C LYS A 41 -16.66 -1.95 27.72
N LYS A 42 -17.24 -2.85 28.52
CA LYS A 42 -17.99 -2.46 29.73
C LYS A 42 -17.08 -1.95 30.84
N THR A 43 -15.87 -2.50 30.96
CA THR A 43 -14.91 -2.10 32.01
C THR A 43 -14.03 -0.94 31.59
N ASN A 44 -13.78 -0.77 30.29
CA ASN A 44 -12.94 0.28 29.74
C ASN A 44 -13.60 0.94 28.49
N PRO A 45 -14.05 2.20 28.58
CA PRO A 45 -14.67 2.88 27.45
C PRO A 45 -13.69 3.13 26.28
N SER A 46 -12.38 3.12 26.53
CA SER A 46 -11.35 3.27 25.49
C SER A 46 -11.11 2.00 24.67
N THR A 47 -11.80 0.88 24.97
CA THR A 47 -11.68 -0.37 24.22
C THR A 47 -12.01 -0.20 22.74
N SER A 48 -13.02 0.61 22.39
CA SER A 48 -13.40 0.81 20.98
C SER A 48 -12.27 1.43 20.16
N SER A 49 -11.62 2.48 20.67
CA SER A 49 -10.51 3.15 19.97
C SER A 49 -9.24 2.31 19.94
N LEU A 50 -8.96 1.54 21.00
CA LEU A 50 -7.78 0.66 21.04
C LEU A 50 -7.96 -0.58 20.16
N LEU A 51 -9.20 -1.05 20.00
CA LEU A 51 -9.51 -2.19 19.16
C LEU A 51 -9.31 -1.85 17.68
N GLU A 52 -9.56 -0.59 17.29
CA GLU A 52 -9.28 -0.05 15.96
C GLU A 52 -7.81 -0.30 15.54
N ASP A 53 -6.86 0.22 16.33
CA ASP A 53 -5.41 0.03 16.12
C ASP A 53 -5.01 -1.45 16.08
N VAL A 54 -5.66 -2.28 16.91
CA VAL A 54 -5.37 -3.71 17.00
C VAL A 54 -5.89 -4.46 15.78
N LEU A 55 -7.10 -4.19 15.31
CA LEU A 55 -7.67 -4.84 14.14
C LEU A 55 -6.85 -4.53 12.89
N TRP A 56 -6.40 -3.29 12.74
CA TRP A 56 -5.50 -2.89 11.65
C TRP A 56 -4.16 -3.63 11.70
N LEU A 57 -3.55 -3.73 12.89
CA LEU A 57 -2.28 -4.44 13.06
C LEU A 57 -2.42 -5.93 12.69
N ILE A 58 -3.53 -6.55 13.06
CA ILE A 58 -3.82 -7.96 12.74
C ILE A 58 -3.99 -8.15 11.23
N ASP A 59 -4.74 -7.27 10.56
CA ASP A 59 -4.92 -7.34 9.11
C ASP A 59 -3.57 -7.21 8.38
N MET A 60 -2.72 -6.30 8.84
CA MET A 60 -1.35 -6.14 8.34
C MET A 60 -0.47 -7.38 8.59
N GLU A 61 -0.54 -8.00 9.77
CA GLU A 61 0.17 -9.25 10.08
C GLU A 61 -0.28 -10.39 9.14
N MET A 62 -1.58 -10.52 8.92
CA MET A 62 -2.16 -11.51 8.00
C MET A 62 -1.79 -11.24 6.53
N ALA A 63 -1.59 -9.99 6.14
CA ALA A 63 -1.10 -9.64 4.82
C ALA A 63 0.40 -9.95 4.61
N ILE A 64 1.17 -10.13 5.68
CA ILE A 64 2.60 -10.53 5.63
C ILE A 64 2.72 -12.06 5.59
N GLU A 65 1.95 -12.76 6.42
CA GLU A 65 1.90 -14.22 6.45
C GLU A 65 0.97 -14.74 5.35
N LYS A 66 1.49 -15.03 4.14
CA LYS A 66 0.78 -15.63 2.97
C LYS A 66 -0.67 -16.02 3.27
N LYS A 67 -1.62 -15.17 2.83
CA LYS A 67 -3.07 -15.24 3.07
C LYS A 67 -3.59 -16.68 3.25
N ASN A 68 -3.79 -17.10 4.50
CA ASN A 68 -4.50 -18.34 4.80
C ASN A 68 -6.00 -18.06 4.73
N ASP A 69 -6.69 -18.74 3.80
CA ASP A 69 -8.13 -18.55 3.55
C ASP A 69 -8.97 -18.81 4.80
N ASP A 70 -8.55 -19.75 5.66
CA ASP A 70 -9.26 -20.06 6.92
C ASP A 70 -9.10 -18.95 7.97
N SER A 71 -7.90 -18.40 8.12
CA SER A 71 -7.64 -17.28 9.04
C SER A 71 -8.39 -16.02 8.62
N THR A 72 -8.44 -15.75 7.31
CA THR A 72 -9.18 -14.61 6.73
C THR A 72 -10.68 -14.73 6.99
N LYS A 73 -11.25 -15.94 6.84
CA LYS A 73 -12.66 -16.20 7.14
C LYS A 73 -13.01 -15.94 8.60
N LYS A 74 -12.21 -16.44 9.55
CA LYS A 74 -12.45 -16.23 10.99
C LYS A 74 -12.28 -14.79 11.41
N PHE A 75 -11.33 -14.08 10.82
CA PHE A 75 -11.16 -12.66 11.07
C PHE A 75 -12.35 -11.86 10.56
N ASN A 76 -12.84 -12.14 9.34
CA ASN A 76 -14.05 -11.50 8.81
C ASN A 76 -15.31 -11.81 9.63
N GLU A 77 -15.44 -13.04 10.14
CA GLU A 77 -16.51 -13.42 11.06
C GLU A 77 -16.44 -12.60 12.36
N LEU A 78 -15.24 -12.42 12.93
CA LEU A 78 -15.02 -11.56 14.09
C LEU A 78 -15.39 -10.10 13.80
N LEU A 79 -14.98 -9.55 12.65
CA LEU A 79 -15.34 -8.19 12.24
C LEU A 79 -16.85 -8.00 12.14
N SER A 80 -17.56 -9.00 11.59
CA SER A 80 -19.02 -8.97 11.49
C SER A 80 -19.72 -8.90 12.85
N LEU A 81 -19.13 -9.54 13.87
CA LEU A 81 -19.65 -9.49 15.24
C LEU A 81 -19.34 -8.16 15.93
N ILE A 82 -18.15 -7.59 15.68
CA ILE A 82 -17.72 -6.30 16.25
C ILE A 82 -18.49 -5.13 15.63
N SER A 83 -18.85 -5.25 14.35
CA SER A 83 -19.53 -4.24 13.57
C SER A 83 -20.85 -3.79 14.21
N ASN A 84 -21.02 -2.47 14.35
CA ASN A 84 -22.17 -1.79 14.94
C ASN A 84 -22.49 -2.11 16.42
N GLU A 85 -21.80 -3.07 17.03
CA GLU A 85 -21.91 -3.39 18.47
C GLU A 85 -20.78 -2.74 19.29
N ILE A 86 -19.55 -2.82 18.79
CA ILE A 86 -18.34 -2.37 19.48
C ILE A 86 -17.74 -1.17 18.78
N VAL A 87 -17.58 -1.26 17.46
CA VAL A 87 -17.04 -0.23 16.58
C VAL A 87 -18.05 0.00 15.44
N PRO A 88 -18.37 1.25 15.07
CA PRO A 88 -19.26 1.53 13.94
C PRO A 88 -18.76 0.88 12.65
N GLU A 89 -19.67 0.34 11.84
CA GLU A 89 -19.33 -0.35 10.58
C GLU A 89 -18.55 0.55 9.62
N ASP A 90 -18.86 1.84 9.60
CA ASP A 90 -18.17 2.82 8.75
C ASP A 90 -16.67 2.86 9.08
N VAL A 91 -16.32 2.87 10.37
CA VAL A 91 -14.92 2.88 10.86
C VAL A 91 -14.21 1.59 10.45
N LEU A 92 -14.86 0.43 10.66
CA LEU A 92 -14.30 -0.87 10.28
C LEU A 92 -14.09 -1.00 8.76
N LYS A 93 -15.00 -0.48 7.94
CA LYS A 93 -14.86 -0.48 6.48
C LYS A 93 -13.72 0.44 6.03
N PHE A 94 -13.63 1.64 6.58
CA PHE A 94 -12.56 2.58 6.24
C PHE A 94 -11.16 2.01 6.52
N GLU A 95 -10.97 1.21 7.58
CA GLU A 95 -9.64 0.69 7.95
C GLU A 95 -9.27 -0.67 7.33
N LEU A 96 -10.25 -1.53 7.05
CA LEU A 96 -10.00 -2.91 6.61
C LEU A 96 -10.23 -3.14 5.10
N ASP A 97 -11.03 -2.32 4.41
CA ASP A 97 -11.19 -2.42 2.94
C ASP A 97 -10.04 -1.78 2.16
N ALA A 98 -9.07 -1.15 2.83
CA ALA A 98 -7.91 -0.50 2.20
C ALA A 98 -7.05 -1.45 1.32
N LEU A 99 -7.26 -2.77 1.44
CA LEU A 99 -6.57 -3.81 0.65
C LEU A 99 -7.53 -4.68 -0.20
N GLY A 100 -8.84 -4.40 -0.22
CA GLY A 100 -9.86 -5.23 -0.86
C GLY A 100 -10.87 -4.40 -1.64
N ALA A 101 -10.72 -4.39 -2.97
CA ALA A 101 -11.59 -3.72 -3.94
C ALA A 101 -13.10 -3.83 -3.63
N ASN A 102 -13.67 -2.75 -3.08
CA ASN A 102 -15.10 -2.49 -3.09
C ASN A 102 -15.36 -1.28 -4.00
N ASP A 103 -16.49 -1.28 -4.71
CA ASP A 103 -16.92 -0.28 -5.72
C ASP A 103 -17.13 1.16 -5.17
N THR A 104 -16.58 1.48 -4.00
CA THR A 104 -16.64 2.78 -3.32
C THR A 104 -15.27 3.43 -3.13
N THR A 105 -14.18 2.89 -3.70
CA THR A 105 -12.89 3.59 -3.68
C THR A 105 -12.94 4.82 -4.57
N PHE A 106 -12.51 5.95 -4.02
CA PHE A 106 -12.42 7.18 -4.78
C PHE A 106 -11.16 7.10 -5.65
N ASN A 107 -11.34 7.18 -6.96
CA ASN A 107 -10.28 7.04 -7.95
C ASN A 107 -9.98 8.38 -8.62
N LEU A 108 -10.93 9.32 -8.61
CA LEU A 108 -10.76 10.63 -9.22
C LEU A 108 -10.40 11.68 -8.18
N LEU A 109 -9.46 12.56 -8.54
CA LEU A 109 -9.07 13.70 -7.71
C LEU A 109 -10.23 14.63 -7.32
N ARG A 110 -11.31 14.64 -8.11
CA ARG A 110 -12.51 15.46 -7.87
C ARG A 110 -13.46 14.82 -6.87
N GLU A 111 -13.36 13.51 -6.68
CA GLU A 111 -14.19 12.78 -5.72
C GLU A 111 -13.66 13.04 -4.31
N GLU A 112 -12.35 12.91 -4.08
CA GLU A 112 -11.71 13.15 -2.77
C GLU A 112 -10.45 14.03 -2.86
N SER A 113 -10.67 15.31 -3.17
CA SER A 113 -9.57 16.27 -3.35
C SER A 113 -8.70 16.48 -2.09
N GLU A 114 -9.27 16.36 -0.89
CA GLU A 114 -8.54 16.53 0.37
C GLU A 114 -7.57 15.37 0.60
N GLY A 115 -8.04 14.13 0.46
CA GLY A 115 -7.24 12.93 0.67
C GLY A 115 -6.02 12.90 -0.25
N TYR A 116 -6.22 13.16 -1.55
CA TYR A 116 -5.12 13.22 -2.51
C TYR A 116 -4.18 14.42 -2.29
N ALA A 117 -4.68 15.58 -1.87
CA ALA A 117 -3.82 16.72 -1.55
C ALA A 117 -2.90 16.41 -0.37
N LYS A 118 -3.43 15.76 0.68
CA LYS A 118 -2.63 15.31 1.84
C LYS A 118 -1.62 14.24 1.44
N LEU A 119 -2.03 13.28 0.61
CA LEU A 119 -1.15 12.25 0.06
C LEU A 119 0.05 12.84 -0.68
N ILE A 120 -0.20 13.78 -1.60
CA ILE A 120 0.85 14.45 -2.37
C ILE A 120 1.76 15.27 -1.46
N THR A 121 1.19 15.99 -0.49
CA THR A 121 1.98 16.80 0.47
C THR A 121 2.92 15.91 1.29
N GLU A 122 2.41 14.78 1.77
CA GLU A 122 3.18 13.79 2.52
C GLU A 122 4.31 13.18 1.68
N LEU A 123 4.01 12.85 0.41
CA LEU A 123 4.99 12.27 -0.51
C LEU A 123 6.06 13.26 -0.93
N LEU A 124 5.75 14.56 -1.05
CA LEU A 124 6.69 15.59 -1.52
C LEU A 124 7.43 16.33 -0.39
N ASP A 125 7.11 16.07 0.88
CA ASP A 125 7.84 16.66 2.01
C ASP A 125 9.29 16.20 2.02
N SER A 126 10.21 17.12 1.71
CA SER A 126 11.64 16.87 1.60
C SER A 126 12.30 16.53 2.93
N ASN A 127 11.67 16.86 4.06
CA ASN A 127 12.16 16.52 5.40
C ASN A 127 11.85 15.07 5.79
N ASN A 128 10.98 14.41 5.03
CA ASN A 128 10.52 13.07 5.29
C ASN A 128 11.29 12.04 4.45
N GLU A 129 12.29 11.42 5.07
CA GLU A 129 13.09 10.34 4.46
C GLU A 129 12.80 8.97 5.10
N CYS A 130 11.97 8.92 6.14
CA CYS A 130 11.70 7.71 6.91
C CYS A 130 10.57 6.89 6.28
N VAL A 131 10.95 5.94 5.42
CA VAL A 131 10.00 5.08 4.67
C VAL A 131 8.95 4.38 5.56
N PRO A 132 9.28 3.72 6.68
CA PRO A 132 8.28 3.06 7.51
C PRO A 132 7.23 4.03 8.08
N SER A 133 7.67 5.22 8.47
CA SER A 133 6.76 6.24 9.00
C SER A 133 5.85 6.82 7.91
N THR A 134 6.40 7.04 6.72
CA THR A 134 5.62 7.46 5.55
C THR A 134 4.57 6.42 5.20
N LEU A 135 4.93 5.13 5.12
CA LEU A 135 3.98 4.06 4.80
C LEU A 135 2.80 4.00 5.75
N ILE A 136 3.05 4.10 7.06
CA ILE A 136 1.98 4.14 8.06
C ILE A 136 1.04 5.31 7.78
N ARG A 137 1.58 6.49 7.43
CA ARG A 137 0.77 7.67 7.08
C ARG A 137 0.03 7.49 5.76
N LEU A 138 0.64 6.88 4.74
CA LEU A 138 -0.04 6.56 3.47
C LEU A 138 -1.19 5.59 3.70
N HIS A 139 -0.98 4.48 4.41
CA HIS A 139 -2.06 3.53 4.74
C HIS A 139 -3.19 4.19 5.54
N ARG A 140 -2.86 5.07 6.49
CA ARG A 140 -3.87 5.87 7.21
C ARG A 140 -4.65 6.78 6.26
N LEU A 141 -4.01 7.46 5.32
CA LEU A 141 -4.69 8.30 4.34
C LEU A 141 -5.57 7.50 3.38
N ILE A 142 -5.07 6.34 2.91
CA ILE A 142 -5.82 5.44 2.05
C ILE A 142 -7.10 5.00 2.76
N GLY A 143 -7.00 4.55 4.01
CA GLY A 143 -8.15 4.15 4.80
C GLY A 143 -9.06 5.33 5.12
N GLN A 144 -8.53 6.41 5.70
CA GLN A 144 -9.33 7.56 6.15
C GLN A 144 -10.15 8.23 5.03
N PHE A 145 -9.60 8.29 3.81
CA PHE A 145 -10.24 8.94 2.66
C PHE A 145 -10.74 7.95 1.62
N ASN A 146 -10.74 6.64 1.92
CA ASN A 146 -11.12 5.56 1.02
C ASN A 146 -10.51 5.69 -0.40
N LEU A 147 -9.21 5.99 -0.47
CA LEU A 147 -8.52 6.25 -1.73
C LEU A 147 -8.28 4.95 -2.50
N ASP A 148 -8.46 5.00 -3.81
CA ASP A 148 -8.13 3.88 -4.69
C ASP A 148 -6.62 3.56 -4.65
N PRO A 149 -6.22 2.33 -4.31
CA PRO A 149 -4.80 1.95 -4.21
C PRO A 149 -4.04 2.07 -5.54
N ASN A 150 -4.68 1.80 -6.69
CA ASN A 150 -4.02 1.95 -7.99
C ASN A 150 -3.80 3.44 -8.31
N ARG A 151 -4.76 4.31 -7.95
CA ARG A 151 -4.57 5.76 -8.07
C ARG A 151 -3.50 6.29 -7.15
N VAL A 152 -3.43 5.79 -5.92
CA VAL A 152 -2.36 6.13 -4.97
C VAL A 152 -1.01 5.72 -5.54
N LEU A 153 -0.91 4.52 -6.11
CA LEU A 153 0.30 4.07 -6.78
C LEU A 153 0.70 4.96 -7.98
N ASP A 154 -0.28 5.36 -8.80
CA ASP A 154 -0.06 6.30 -9.90
C ASP A 154 0.48 7.64 -9.41
N ILE A 155 -0.05 8.17 -8.29
CA ILE A 155 0.42 9.42 -7.67
C ILE A 155 1.82 9.27 -7.07
N ILE A 156 2.15 8.13 -6.47
CA ILE A 156 3.52 7.84 -5.99
C ILE A 156 4.50 7.92 -7.17
N LEU A 157 4.15 7.33 -8.32
CA LEU A 157 4.97 7.38 -9.53
C LEU A 157 5.11 8.82 -10.07
N GLU A 158 4.05 9.63 -10.06
CA GLU A 158 4.10 11.05 -10.46
C GLU A 158 4.98 11.90 -9.51
N CYS A 159 4.88 11.64 -8.20
CA CYS A 159 5.74 12.29 -7.21
C CYS A 159 7.20 11.87 -7.38
N PHE A 160 7.46 10.61 -7.74
CA PHE A 160 8.80 10.13 -8.01
C PHE A 160 9.36 10.74 -9.31
N GLU A 161 8.57 10.82 -10.37
CA GLU A 161 8.94 11.48 -11.63
C GLU A 161 9.35 12.94 -11.41
N SER A 162 8.65 13.66 -10.52
CA SER A 162 8.95 15.06 -10.20
C SER A 162 10.10 15.25 -9.21
N SER A 163 10.50 14.21 -8.48
CA SER A 163 11.52 14.25 -7.41
C SER A 163 12.55 13.13 -7.55
N THR A 164 13.13 12.97 -8.74
CA THR A 164 14.11 11.91 -9.04
C THR A 164 15.36 11.95 -8.16
N ASN A 165 15.67 13.11 -7.56
CA ASN A 165 16.73 13.27 -6.56
C ASN A 165 16.51 12.45 -5.29
N ARG A 166 15.25 12.08 -4.96
CA ARG A 166 14.91 11.21 -3.82
C ARG A 166 14.68 9.76 -4.22
N ARG A 167 15.41 9.29 -5.26
CA ARG A 167 15.34 7.91 -5.76
C ARG A 167 15.36 6.86 -4.67
N GLN A 168 16.32 6.90 -3.75
CA GLN A 168 16.47 5.83 -2.76
C GLN A 168 15.21 5.70 -1.88
N PHE A 169 14.63 6.84 -1.49
CA PHE A 169 13.40 6.89 -0.72
C PHE A 169 12.22 6.28 -1.48
N PHE A 170 11.98 6.70 -2.72
CA PHE A 170 10.85 6.18 -3.50
C PHE A 170 10.99 4.70 -3.87
N ILE A 171 12.21 4.22 -4.15
CA ILE A 171 12.45 2.80 -4.41
C ILE A 171 12.17 1.95 -3.16
N SER A 172 12.68 2.37 -2.00
CA SER A 172 12.38 1.71 -0.73
C SER A 172 10.88 1.76 -0.41
N LEU A 173 10.22 2.89 -0.66
CA LEU A 173 8.79 3.05 -0.46
C LEU A 173 7.96 2.09 -1.33
N LEU A 174 8.27 1.99 -2.63
CA LEU A 174 7.57 1.08 -3.55
C LEU A 174 7.74 -0.39 -3.14
N ASN A 175 8.95 -0.79 -2.74
CA ASN A 175 9.22 -2.15 -2.27
C ASN A 175 8.41 -2.50 -1.02
N ASP A 176 8.34 -1.58 -0.05
CA ASP A 176 7.67 -1.81 1.22
C ASP A 176 6.14 -1.63 1.12
N PHE A 177 5.64 -0.84 0.16
CA PHE A 177 4.21 -0.72 -0.15
C PHE A 177 3.63 -2.02 -0.78
N LYS A 178 4.46 -3.04 -1.00
CA LYS A 178 4.09 -4.34 -1.60
C LYS A 178 3.40 -4.20 -2.97
N THR A 179 3.85 -3.24 -3.77
CA THR A 179 3.30 -3.04 -5.11
C THR A 179 3.45 -4.28 -5.97
N ASN A 180 2.36 -4.73 -6.58
CA ASN A 180 2.42 -5.76 -7.61
C ASN A 180 3.14 -5.18 -8.84
N THR A 181 4.16 -5.90 -9.31
CA THR A 181 4.96 -5.50 -10.46
C THR A 181 4.13 -5.36 -11.74
N ASP A 182 3.08 -6.18 -11.88
CA ASP A 182 2.21 -6.17 -13.06
C ASP A 182 1.31 -4.93 -13.08
N ASP A 183 0.82 -4.50 -11.91
CA ASP A 183 0.01 -3.29 -11.77
C ASP A 183 0.86 -2.04 -12.03
N LEU A 184 2.08 -1.99 -11.47
CA LEU A 184 3.03 -0.92 -11.72
C LEU A 184 3.40 -0.79 -13.21
N CYS A 185 3.65 -1.93 -13.85
CA CYS A 185 3.94 -2.02 -15.28
C CYS A 185 2.74 -1.56 -16.12
N SER A 186 1.53 -1.97 -15.75
CA SER A 186 0.29 -1.58 -16.43
C SER A 186 0.05 -0.08 -16.34
N ILE A 187 0.20 0.53 -15.15
CA ILE A 187 0.06 1.98 -14.94
C ILE A 187 1.04 2.76 -15.81
N LEU A 188 2.32 2.38 -15.81
CA LEU A 188 3.32 3.00 -16.69
C LEU A 188 3.00 2.79 -18.16
N GLY A 189 2.56 1.59 -18.54
CA GLY A 189 2.13 1.26 -19.90
C GLY A 189 0.97 2.13 -20.37
N PHE A 190 0.00 2.42 -19.48
CA PHE A 190 -1.07 3.37 -19.76
C PHE A 190 -0.54 4.79 -19.97
N LYS A 191 0.37 5.29 -19.12
CA LYS A 191 1.00 6.62 -19.32
C LYS A 191 1.74 6.69 -20.66
N PHE A 192 2.58 5.69 -20.99
CA PHE A 192 3.29 5.63 -22.27
C PHE A 192 2.31 5.63 -23.45
N THR A 193 1.29 4.78 -23.40
CA THR A 193 0.29 4.68 -24.46
C THR A 193 -0.45 6.01 -24.65
N PHE A 194 -0.83 6.67 -23.55
CA PHE A 194 -1.50 7.97 -23.56
C PHE A 194 -0.65 9.04 -24.24
N TYR A 195 0.63 9.20 -23.84
CA TYR A 195 1.49 10.21 -24.44
C TYR A 195 1.82 9.90 -25.91
N GLN A 196 2.03 8.64 -26.27
CA GLN A 196 2.33 8.24 -27.65
C GLN A 196 1.19 8.48 -28.62
N GLN A 197 -0.06 8.43 -28.13
CA GLN A 197 -1.25 8.75 -28.91
C GLN A 197 -1.46 10.26 -29.04
N ASN A 198 -1.10 11.03 -28.01
CA ASN A 198 -1.40 12.47 -27.93
C ASN A 198 -0.21 13.38 -28.26
N GLY A 199 0.97 12.84 -28.56
CA GLY A 199 2.14 13.62 -28.94
C GLY A 199 3.45 12.88 -28.68
N ASP A 200 4.38 13.60 -28.05
CA ASP A 200 5.67 13.08 -27.60
C ASP A 200 5.62 12.68 -26.13
N THR A 201 6.30 11.59 -25.81
CA THR A 201 6.45 11.13 -24.43
C THR A 201 7.49 12.00 -23.71
N PRO A 202 7.17 12.53 -22.50
CA PRO A 202 8.09 13.40 -21.78
C PRO A 202 9.37 12.64 -21.38
N PRO A 203 10.53 13.32 -21.40
CA PRO A 203 11.81 12.70 -21.05
C PRO A 203 11.86 12.20 -19.60
N SER A 204 11.16 12.89 -18.70
CA SER A 204 11.03 12.51 -17.28
C SER A 204 10.39 11.13 -17.10
N LEU A 205 9.40 10.77 -17.94
CA LEU A 205 8.76 9.45 -17.87
C LEU A 205 9.71 8.34 -18.35
N TYR A 206 10.54 8.61 -19.36
CA TYR A 206 11.60 7.68 -19.76
C TYR A 206 12.66 7.53 -18.67
N GLU A 207 13.03 8.61 -17.98
CA GLU A 207 13.98 8.57 -16.86
C GLU A 207 13.43 7.76 -15.68
N LEU A 208 12.17 7.99 -15.29
CA LEU A 208 11.50 7.19 -14.26
C LEU A 208 11.51 5.70 -14.62
N ALA A 209 11.11 5.36 -15.85
CA ALA A 209 11.12 3.98 -16.34
C ALA A 209 12.54 3.38 -16.31
N ALA A 210 13.56 4.14 -16.69
CA ALA A 210 14.96 3.71 -16.63
C ALA A 210 15.37 3.35 -15.20
N ILE A 211 15.02 4.22 -14.24
CA ILE A 211 15.34 4.03 -12.83
C ILE A 211 14.65 2.76 -12.31
N LEU A 212 13.35 2.60 -12.53
CA LEU A 212 12.58 1.44 -12.08
C LEU A 212 13.10 0.12 -12.67
N CYS A 213 13.47 0.10 -13.94
CA CYS A 213 14.11 -1.07 -14.54
C CYS A 213 15.51 -1.34 -13.96
N SER A 214 16.30 -0.29 -13.72
CA SER A 214 17.65 -0.43 -13.16
C SER A 214 17.65 -0.99 -11.74
N GLU A 215 16.63 -0.63 -10.95
CA GLU A 215 16.41 -1.10 -9.58
C GLU A 215 15.64 -2.43 -9.52
N ARG A 216 15.33 -3.02 -10.68
CA ARG A 216 14.58 -4.28 -10.82
C ARG A 216 13.19 -4.25 -10.19
N VAL A 217 12.59 -3.07 -10.07
CA VAL A 217 11.19 -2.91 -9.66
C VAL A 217 10.26 -3.36 -10.79
N ILE A 218 10.66 -3.18 -12.05
CA ILE A 218 9.91 -3.60 -13.23
C ILE A 218 10.84 -4.30 -14.22
N ASP A 219 10.36 -5.38 -14.84
CA ASP A 219 11.06 -6.00 -15.96
C ASP A 219 10.93 -5.18 -17.25
N LEU A 220 12.06 -4.95 -17.89
CA LEU A 220 12.15 -4.20 -19.14
C LEU A 220 11.33 -4.87 -20.24
N ILE A 221 11.30 -6.21 -20.28
CA ILE A 221 10.55 -6.95 -21.31
C ILE A 221 9.05 -6.67 -21.18
N SER A 222 8.53 -6.67 -19.95
CA SER A 222 7.14 -6.34 -19.66
C SER A 222 6.80 -4.93 -20.13
N LEU A 223 7.66 -3.95 -19.83
CA LEU A 223 7.44 -2.56 -20.23
C LEU A 223 7.51 -2.37 -21.76
N CYS A 224 8.39 -3.09 -22.46
CA CYS A 224 8.54 -3.01 -23.91
C CYS A 224 7.24 -3.34 -24.68
N SER A 225 6.34 -4.12 -24.07
CA SER A 225 5.04 -4.44 -24.65
C SER A 225 4.14 -3.21 -24.84
N PHE A 226 4.37 -2.14 -24.07
CA PHE A 226 3.55 -0.92 -24.06
C PHE A 226 4.21 0.25 -24.79
N VAL A 227 5.55 0.26 -24.90
CA VAL A 227 6.29 1.37 -25.49
C VAL A 227 6.37 1.21 -27.02
N ARG A 228 5.54 1.95 -27.77
CA ARG A 228 5.74 2.10 -29.22
C ARG A 228 6.96 2.97 -29.53
N ILE A 229 8.02 2.35 -30.01
CA ILE A 229 9.23 3.06 -30.48
C ILE A 229 8.87 3.75 -31.81
N LYS A 230 8.47 5.03 -31.77
CA LYS A 230 8.34 5.84 -32.98
C LYS A 230 9.74 6.03 -33.59
N GLN A 231 9.83 5.76 -34.89
CA GLN A 231 11.03 5.85 -35.73
C GLN A 231 11.92 7.06 -35.38
N PHE A 232 13.23 6.79 -35.31
CA PHE A 232 14.38 7.72 -35.15
C PHE A 232 14.88 8.15 -33.76
N CYS A 233 14.16 7.94 -32.65
CA CYS A 233 14.73 8.22 -31.33
C CYS A 233 15.28 6.95 -30.67
N CYS A 234 16.61 6.78 -30.68
CA CYS A 234 17.30 5.91 -29.73
C CYS A 234 17.04 6.41 -28.31
N ALA A 235 15.99 5.92 -27.64
CA ALA A 235 15.86 6.09 -26.21
C ALA A 235 16.96 5.26 -25.55
N ARG A 236 18.07 5.91 -25.24
CA ARG A 236 19.10 5.33 -24.39
C ARG A 236 18.64 5.56 -22.95
N LEU A 237 18.26 4.48 -22.28
CA LEU A 237 17.94 4.52 -20.85
C LEU A 237 19.27 4.65 -20.11
N TYR A 238 19.56 5.87 -19.67
CA TYR A 238 20.74 6.19 -18.89
C TYR A 238 20.36 6.33 -17.43
N CYS A 239 21.17 5.75 -16.55
CA CYS A 239 21.05 5.87 -15.10
C CYS A 239 22.40 6.33 -14.58
N GLY A 240 22.51 7.57 -14.06
CA GLY A 240 23.78 8.12 -13.58
C GLY A 240 24.90 8.19 -14.65
N GLY A 241 24.54 8.41 -15.92
CA GLY A 241 25.49 8.41 -17.04
C GLY A 241 25.89 7.04 -17.56
N VAL A 242 25.44 5.95 -16.92
CA VAL A 242 25.65 4.57 -17.38
C VAL A 242 24.47 4.13 -18.23
N LEU A 243 24.74 3.58 -19.40
CA LEU A 243 23.73 3.03 -20.31
C LEU A 243 23.19 1.73 -19.72
N VAL A 244 22.00 1.76 -19.14
CA VAL A 244 21.35 0.60 -18.51
C VAL A 244 20.75 -0.32 -19.56
N ALA A 245 20.22 0.25 -20.64
CA ALA A 245 19.74 -0.51 -21.78
C ALA A 245 20.07 0.23 -23.08
N THR A 246 20.63 -0.51 -24.04
CA THR A 246 20.75 -0.05 -25.43
C THR A 246 19.79 -0.87 -26.27
N PHE A 247 18.71 -0.26 -26.75
CA PHE A 247 17.87 -0.91 -27.75
C PHE A 247 18.60 -0.87 -29.10
N ARG A 248 19.17 -2.01 -29.51
CA ARG A 248 19.67 -2.21 -30.89
C ARG A 248 18.63 -2.99 -31.68
N ILE A 249 18.06 -2.36 -32.70
CA ILE A 249 17.10 -2.98 -33.61
C ILE A 249 17.82 -3.24 -34.94
N SER A 250 17.88 -4.50 -35.35
CA SER A 250 18.41 -4.91 -36.66
C SER A 250 17.37 -4.63 -37.74
N ALA A 251 17.81 -4.05 -38.86
CA ALA A 251 16.98 -3.91 -40.04
C ALA A 251 16.67 -5.30 -40.61
N ALA A 252 15.39 -5.61 -40.79
CA ALA A 252 14.94 -6.58 -41.78
C ALA A 252 14.11 -5.81 -42.80
N ALA A 253 14.49 -6.00 -44.06
CA ALA A 253 14.08 -5.25 -45.25
C ALA A 253 12.56 -5.22 -45.50
#